data_AF-A0A061EXI9-F1
#
_entry.id   AF-A0A061EXI9-F1
#
_cell.length_a   1.000
_cell.length_b   1.000
_cell.length_c   1.000
_cell.angle_alpha   90.00
_cell.angle_beta   90.00
_cell.angle_gamma   90.00
#
_symmetry.space_group_name_H-M   'P 1'
#
loop_
_entity.id
_entity.type
_entity.pdbx_description
1 polymer ?
#
loop_
_entity_poly.entity_id
_entity_poly.type
_entity_poly.pdbx_seq_one_letter_code
_entity_poly.pdbx_strand_id
1 'polypeptide(L)'
;MDIDGKEDSIEELKGLRITPLDDDDDDDDEEIAVDDDEDDDEEEEEAVILGFVEKPQHSWSVLRQQFPSKAGGVPAWLDAYNLPSGMSCVCDICGQPLQFVLQVYAPLVEKDSTFHRTLFVFMCLSMKCLQRDQHEQWKRHPEKQSRSVKVFRCQLPRANTFYSNEPPKGNATDKPLTPGAPLCNWCGTWKGDKFCSSCKIARYCSQKHQAMHWHSGHKLECQQLRLSPQSSDCNACDGGITEIRAQKEMSGDDGHTNNSLVSRNRIDDSMKSLMDNFEGDADKKSWASFQERIANSPEQVLR
;
A
#
# COMPACT_ATOMS: atom_id res chain seq x y z
N MET A 1 -0.32 75.38 10.80
CA MET A 1 -1.39 75.79 11.71
C MET A 1 -2.42 74.69 11.66
N ASP A 2 -2.43 73.89 12.74
CA ASP A 2 -3.55 73.22 13.42
C ASP A 2 -4.40 72.23 12.57
N ILE A 3 -4.34 70.90 12.75
CA ILE A 3 -4.69 69.99 13.88
C ILE A 3 -6.21 69.86 14.14
N ASP A 4 -6.60 68.60 14.42
CA ASP A 4 -7.88 68.00 14.85
C ASP A 4 -8.89 67.63 13.76
N GLY A 5 -9.51 66.44 13.75
CA GLY A 5 -9.50 65.33 14.70
C GLY A 5 -10.89 64.65 14.77
N LYS A 6 -10.87 63.33 14.95
CA LYS A 6 -11.96 62.39 15.34
C LYS A 6 -12.97 61.91 14.29
N GLU A 7 -13.52 60.70 14.32
CA GLU A 7 -13.27 59.34 14.87
C GLU A 7 -14.66 58.68 14.88
N ASP A 8 -14.73 57.45 14.37
CA ASP A 8 -15.70 56.35 14.58
C ASP A 8 -17.11 56.63 15.13
N SER A 9 -18.14 55.98 14.57
CA SER A 9 -18.49 54.61 14.97
C SER A 9 -19.82 54.13 14.36
N ILE A 10 -19.94 52.80 14.40
CA ILE A 10 -20.90 51.88 13.77
C ILE A 10 -22.15 51.71 14.65
N GLU A 11 -23.18 51.13 14.05
CA GLU A 11 -24.29 50.33 14.63
C GLU A 11 -25.64 51.05 14.77
N GLU A 12 -26.67 50.54 14.11
CA GLU A 12 -27.64 49.67 14.78
C GLU A 12 -28.68 49.08 13.81
N LEU A 13 -29.07 47.85 14.14
CA LEU A 13 -30.02 46.97 13.47
C LEU A 13 -31.50 47.33 13.76
N LYS A 14 -32.38 46.76 12.93
CA LYS A 14 -33.74 46.20 13.23
C LYS A 14 -34.94 46.94 12.62
N GLY A 15 -35.84 46.15 12.02
CA GLY A 15 -37.23 46.47 11.69
C GLY A 15 -37.77 45.52 10.61
N LEU A 16 -38.25 44.32 10.95
CA LEU A 16 -39.63 43.91 11.29
C LEU A 16 -40.69 44.03 10.17
N ARG A 17 -41.17 42.85 9.74
CA ARG A 17 -42.54 42.39 9.38
C ARG A 17 -43.52 43.34 8.68
N ILE A 18 -44.14 42.86 7.59
CA ILE A 18 -45.61 42.93 7.35
C ILE A 18 -46.07 41.72 6.50
N THR A 19 -47.05 40.96 7.00
CA THR A 19 -47.98 40.10 6.23
C THR A 19 -49.28 40.88 5.97
N PRO A 20 -50.05 40.54 4.94
CA PRO A 20 -51.51 40.63 5.03
C PRO A 20 -52.17 39.26 4.88
N LEU A 21 -53.08 39.00 5.82
CA LEU A 21 -54.16 38.03 5.76
C LEU A 21 -55.27 38.63 4.88
N ASP A 22 -55.92 37.82 4.05
CA ASP A 22 -57.33 37.95 3.70
C ASP A 22 -57.90 36.52 3.66
N ASP A 23 -58.94 36.32 4.46
CA ASP A 23 -59.74 35.10 4.62
C ASP A 23 -60.80 35.04 3.50
N ASP A 24 -61.07 33.85 2.96
CA ASP A 24 -62.40 33.46 2.48
C ASP A 24 -62.49 31.91 2.53
N ASP A 25 -63.48 31.44 3.28
CA ASP A 25 -63.84 30.04 3.53
C ASP A 25 -64.33 29.31 2.26
N ASP A 26 -63.87 28.08 2.06
CA ASP A 26 -64.67 27.03 1.41
C ASP A 26 -64.23 25.66 1.95
N ASP A 27 -65.23 24.90 2.39
CA ASP A 27 -65.16 23.54 2.92
C ASP A 27 -64.47 22.58 1.93
N ASP A 28 -63.40 21.92 2.36
CA ASP A 28 -63.06 20.57 1.92
C ASP A 28 -62.29 19.86 3.07
N ASP A 29 -62.97 18.93 3.72
CA ASP A 29 -62.38 17.90 4.58
C ASP A 29 -61.48 16.99 3.71
N GLU A 30 -60.27 17.43 3.38
CA GLU A 30 -59.21 16.51 2.96
C GLU A 30 -58.49 16.00 4.21
N GLU A 31 -58.77 14.74 4.57
CA GLU A 31 -57.94 13.98 5.50
C GLU A 31 -56.49 14.03 5.00
N ILE A 32 -55.65 14.84 5.66
CA ILE A 32 -54.21 14.75 5.51
C ILE A 32 -53.81 13.41 6.11
N ALA A 33 -53.72 12.39 5.24
CA ALA A 33 -52.99 11.19 5.53
C ALA A 33 -51.56 11.62 5.85
N VAL A 34 -51.22 11.59 7.13
CA VAL A 34 -49.84 11.49 7.58
C VAL A 34 -49.33 10.15 7.06
N ASP A 35 -48.75 10.20 5.87
CA ASP A 35 -47.84 9.16 5.38
C ASP A 35 -46.60 9.25 6.27
N ASP A 36 -46.66 8.54 7.40
CA ASP A 36 -45.48 8.15 8.18
C ASP A 36 -44.76 7.07 7.36
N ASP A 37 -44.24 7.45 6.20
CA ASP A 37 -43.20 6.69 5.50
C ASP A 37 -41.87 6.95 6.24
N GLU A 38 -41.79 6.47 7.49
CA GLU A 38 -40.53 6.07 8.10
C GLU A 38 -40.06 4.79 7.40
N ASP A 39 -39.76 4.88 6.11
CA ASP A 39 -38.93 3.87 5.46
C ASP A 39 -37.49 4.14 5.90
N ASP A 40 -37.22 3.53 7.05
CA ASP A 40 -35.94 3.18 7.65
C ASP A 40 -34.90 2.91 6.55
N ASP A 41 -34.17 3.95 6.15
CA ASP A 41 -32.90 3.82 5.46
C ASP A 41 -31.95 3.13 6.46
N GLU A 42 -32.08 1.82 6.63
CA GLU A 42 -31.04 0.95 7.15
C GLU A 42 -29.85 1.14 6.20
N GLU A 43 -29.06 2.20 6.42
CA GLU A 43 -27.72 2.36 5.89
C GLU A 43 -26.99 1.08 6.31
N GLU A 44 -26.97 0.09 5.41
CA GLU A 44 -26.32 -1.19 5.59
C GLU A 44 -24.87 -0.87 5.95
N GLU A 45 -24.55 -0.85 7.26
CA GLU A 45 -23.27 -0.36 7.75
C GLU A 45 -22.19 -1.16 7.03
N GLU A 46 -21.46 -0.51 6.11
CA GLU A 46 -20.44 -1.18 5.31
C GLU A 46 -19.48 -1.89 6.25
N ALA A 47 -19.55 -3.23 6.27
CA ALA A 47 -18.80 -4.03 7.22
C ALA A 47 -17.29 -3.79 7.02
N VAL A 48 -16.66 -3.15 7.99
CA VAL A 48 -15.22 -2.88 7.96
C VAL A 48 -14.47 -4.14 8.37
N ILE A 49 -13.65 -4.67 7.46
CA ILE A 49 -12.71 -5.74 7.77
C ILE A 49 -11.46 -5.12 8.38
N LEU A 50 -11.13 -5.56 9.58
CA LEU A 50 -9.96 -5.14 10.32
C LEU A 50 -8.91 -6.25 10.29
N GLY A 51 -7.67 -5.94 10.67
CA GLY A 51 -6.72 -7.03 10.91
C GLY A 51 -5.38 -6.62 11.45
N PHE A 52 -4.74 -7.55 12.14
CA PHE A 52 -3.44 -7.38 12.78
C PHE A 52 -2.32 -7.96 11.95
N VAL A 53 -1.17 -7.29 11.96
CA VAL A 53 0.06 -7.76 11.30
C VAL A 53 0.68 -8.90 12.10
N GLU A 54 0.73 -10.08 11.50
CA GLU A 54 1.34 -11.27 12.09
C GLU A 54 2.48 -11.81 11.23
N LYS A 55 3.48 -12.43 11.88
CA LYS A 55 4.54 -13.12 11.13
C LYS A 55 3.95 -14.36 10.44
N PRO A 56 4.24 -14.58 9.15
CA PRO A 56 3.74 -15.75 8.45
C PRO A 56 4.33 -17.02 9.08
N GLN A 57 3.47 -17.99 9.40
CA GLN A 57 3.89 -19.29 9.93
C GLN A 57 4.77 -20.05 8.92
N HIS A 58 4.52 -19.84 7.63
CA HIS A 58 5.24 -20.50 6.55
C HIS A 58 5.61 -19.52 5.44
N SER A 59 6.78 -19.66 4.85
CA SER A 59 7.24 -18.80 3.75
C SER A 59 6.35 -18.88 2.50
N TRP A 60 5.69 -20.02 2.28
CA TRP A 60 4.81 -20.22 1.13
C TRP A 60 3.44 -19.54 1.28
N SER A 61 3.01 -19.16 2.49
CA SER A 61 1.70 -18.54 2.71
C SER A 61 1.60 -17.12 2.16
N VAL A 62 2.75 -16.48 1.90
CA VAL A 62 2.84 -15.13 1.33
C VAL A 62 3.13 -15.12 -0.17
N LEU A 63 3.04 -16.28 -0.83
CA LEU A 63 3.21 -16.40 -2.28
C LEU A 63 1.93 -16.00 -3.02
N ARG A 64 2.06 -15.58 -4.29
CA ARG A 64 0.96 -14.96 -5.04
C ARG A 64 -0.25 -15.87 -5.29
N GLN A 65 -0.07 -17.18 -5.28
CA GLN A 65 -1.15 -18.16 -5.44
C GLN A 65 -1.97 -18.37 -4.17
N GLN A 66 -1.51 -17.83 -3.04
CA GLN A 66 -2.26 -17.82 -1.78
C GLN A 66 -3.07 -16.54 -1.59
N PHE A 67 -3.02 -15.60 -2.55
CA PHE A 67 -3.75 -14.32 -2.52
C PHE A 67 -3.63 -13.56 -1.18
N PRO A 68 -2.42 -13.32 -0.65
CA PRO A 68 -2.27 -12.82 0.70
C PRO A 68 -2.58 -11.31 0.80
N SER A 69 -3.19 -10.90 1.91
CA SER A 69 -3.09 -9.53 2.42
C SER A 69 -1.89 -9.47 3.36
N LYS A 70 -0.90 -8.61 3.06
CA LYS A 70 0.40 -8.59 3.77
C LYS A 70 1.04 -7.22 3.88
N ALA A 71 1.85 -7.03 4.91
CA ALA A 71 2.72 -5.86 5.08
C ALA A 71 4.21 -6.20 4.86
N GLY A 72 4.90 -5.35 4.11
CA GLY A 72 6.33 -5.43 3.88
C GLY A 72 6.80 -6.60 3.00
N GLY A 73 8.13 -6.74 2.89
CA GLY A 73 8.77 -7.68 1.99
C GLY A 73 8.59 -7.29 0.51
N VAL A 74 8.45 -8.30 -0.36
CA VAL A 74 8.15 -8.10 -1.80
C VAL A 74 6.67 -8.33 -2.08
N PRO A 75 6.08 -7.60 -3.06
CA PRO A 75 4.69 -7.80 -3.47
C PRO A 75 4.50 -9.19 -4.07
N ALA A 76 3.40 -9.84 -3.69
CA ALA A 76 2.93 -11.05 -4.34
C ALA A 76 2.02 -10.63 -5.52
N TRP A 77 2.63 -10.27 -6.65
CA TRP A 77 1.93 -9.73 -7.81
C TRP A 77 0.83 -10.68 -8.31
N LEU A 78 -0.39 -10.14 -8.44
CA LEU A 78 -1.57 -10.87 -8.92
C LEU A 78 -1.47 -11.12 -10.43
N ASP A 79 -1.32 -10.07 -11.24
CA ASP A 79 -0.86 -10.20 -12.62
C ASP A 79 0.67 -10.27 -12.64
N ALA A 80 1.18 -11.44 -12.99
CA ALA A 80 2.60 -11.71 -12.93
C ALA A 80 3.42 -11.13 -14.10
N TYR A 81 2.79 -10.60 -15.15
CA TYR A 81 3.47 -10.08 -16.34
C TYR A 81 3.30 -8.58 -16.53
N ASN A 82 2.11 -8.03 -16.29
CA ASN A 82 1.80 -6.62 -16.49
C ASN A 82 2.15 -5.78 -15.27
N LEU A 83 3.42 -5.84 -14.86
CA LEU A 83 3.93 -5.10 -13.71
C LEU A 83 4.03 -3.60 -14.02
N PRO A 84 3.81 -2.72 -13.02
CA PRO A 84 4.09 -1.30 -13.19
C PRO A 84 5.54 -1.07 -13.63
N SER A 85 5.76 -0.06 -14.47
CA SER A 85 7.07 0.27 -15.04
C SER A 85 7.26 1.79 -15.19
N GLY A 86 8.48 2.19 -15.53
CA GLY A 86 8.82 3.59 -15.80
C GLY A 86 8.60 4.51 -14.60
N MET A 87 7.94 5.64 -14.85
CA MET A 87 7.67 6.68 -13.85
C MET A 87 6.75 6.21 -12.71
N SER A 88 5.94 5.18 -12.94
CA SER A 88 5.06 4.62 -11.91
C SER A 88 5.83 3.96 -10.77
N CYS A 89 7.05 3.47 -11.02
CA CYS A 89 7.86 2.79 -10.01
C CYS A 89 8.70 3.72 -9.13
N VAL A 90 8.70 5.03 -9.41
CA VAL A 90 9.54 6.01 -8.72
C VAL A 90 8.70 7.12 -8.09
N CYS A 91 9.26 7.76 -7.07
CA CYS A 91 8.72 8.96 -6.45
C CYS A 91 8.82 10.14 -7.44
N ASP A 92 7.73 10.87 -7.65
CA ASP A 92 7.72 11.99 -8.60
C ASP A 92 8.50 13.21 -8.10
N ILE A 93 8.86 13.22 -6.80
CA ILE A 93 9.55 14.33 -6.14
C ILE A 93 11.08 14.13 -6.20
N CYS A 94 11.58 12.95 -5.81
CA CYS A 94 13.02 12.68 -5.71
C CYS A 94 13.55 11.68 -6.74
N GLY A 95 12.67 11.10 -7.57
CA GLY A 95 13.02 10.10 -8.58
C GLY A 95 13.51 8.76 -8.03
N GLN A 96 13.45 8.53 -6.71
CA GLN A 96 13.88 7.28 -6.10
C GLN A 96 12.82 6.19 -6.26
N PRO A 97 13.22 4.90 -6.43
CA PRO A 97 12.29 3.79 -6.49
C PRO A 97 11.41 3.72 -5.24
N LEU A 98 10.10 3.63 -5.46
CA LEU A 98 9.15 3.45 -4.37
C LEU A 98 9.33 2.08 -3.74
N GLN A 99 9.12 2.01 -2.43
CA GLN A 99 9.20 0.80 -1.63
C GLN A 99 7.81 0.23 -1.39
N PHE A 100 7.70 -1.09 -1.42
CA PHE A 100 6.46 -1.78 -1.11
C PHE A 100 6.14 -1.64 0.38
N VAL A 101 4.90 -1.28 0.69
CA VAL A 101 4.42 -1.09 2.07
C VAL A 101 3.49 -2.20 2.46
N LEU A 102 2.41 -2.38 1.71
CA LEU A 102 1.40 -3.39 1.99
C LEU A 102 0.64 -3.75 0.72
N GLN A 103 0.01 -4.92 0.73
CA GLN A 103 -1.00 -5.30 -0.22
C GLN A 103 -2.23 -5.84 0.50
N VAL A 104 -3.40 -5.60 -0.08
CA VAL A 104 -4.68 -6.10 0.43
C VAL A 104 -5.40 -6.83 -0.68
N TYR A 105 -5.69 -8.10 -0.46
CA TYR A 105 -6.64 -8.86 -1.27
C TYR A 105 -8.06 -8.48 -0.86
N ALA A 106 -8.79 -7.85 -1.78
CA ALA A 106 -10.08 -7.23 -1.56
C ALA A 106 -11.00 -7.49 -2.76
N PRO A 107 -11.44 -8.74 -2.95
CA PRO A 107 -12.34 -9.15 -4.04
C PRO A 107 -13.68 -8.41 -3.94
N LEU A 108 -14.32 -8.14 -5.08
CA LEU A 108 -15.69 -7.63 -5.11
C LEU A 108 -16.55 -8.67 -5.84
N VAL A 109 -17.55 -9.20 -5.14
CA VAL A 109 -18.37 -10.34 -5.58
C VAL A 109 -19.32 -9.94 -6.70
N GLU A 110 -19.77 -8.68 -6.71
CA GLU A 110 -20.74 -8.16 -7.66
C GLU A 110 -20.22 -8.05 -9.10
N LYS A 111 -18.91 -8.13 -9.31
CA LYS A 111 -18.30 -7.92 -10.63
C LYS A 111 -17.31 -9.03 -10.97
N ASP A 112 -17.60 -9.78 -12.03
CA ASP A 112 -16.77 -10.91 -12.46
C ASP A 112 -15.30 -10.55 -12.70
N SER A 113 -15.03 -9.37 -13.27
CA SER A 113 -13.66 -8.90 -13.52
C SER A 113 -12.84 -8.64 -12.25
N THR A 114 -13.47 -8.69 -11.08
CA THR A 114 -12.88 -8.34 -9.78
C THR A 114 -12.90 -9.50 -8.80
N PHE A 115 -13.16 -10.71 -9.30
CA PHE A 115 -13.11 -11.95 -8.51
C PHE A 115 -11.79 -12.06 -7.74
N HIS A 116 -10.67 -11.79 -8.42
CA HIS A 116 -9.43 -11.44 -7.74
C HIS A 116 -9.22 -9.93 -7.87
N ARG A 117 -9.10 -9.24 -6.75
CA ARG A 117 -8.74 -7.82 -6.72
C ARG A 117 -7.74 -7.60 -5.61
N THR A 118 -6.61 -6.98 -5.95
CA THR A 118 -5.56 -6.65 -5.00
C THR A 118 -5.16 -5.19 -5.15
N LEU A 119 -5.04 -4.51 -4.01
CA LEU A 119 -4.44 -3.18 -3.92
C LEU A 119 -3.01 -3.32 -3.41
N PHE A 120 -2.07 -2.65 -4.07
CA PHE A 120 -0.67 -2.60 -3.67
C PHE A 120 -0.28 -1.16 -3.35
N VAL A 121 0.27 -0.92 -2.17
CA VAL A 121 0.68 0.41 -1.73
C VAL A 121 2.19 0.52 -1.74
N PHE A 122 2.68 1.58 -2.37
CA PHE A 122 4.09 1.90 -2.48
C PHE A 122 4.37 3.32 -2.02
N MET A 123 5.48 3.54 -1.33
CA MET A 123 5.84 4.87 -0.81
C MET A 123 7.33 5.20 -0.96
N CYS A 124 7.61 6.50 -0.98
CA CYS A 124 8.95 7.04 -0.77
C CYS A 124 9.29 7.03 0.71
N LEU A 125 10.49 6.56 1.08
CA LEU A 125 10.94 6.58 2.48
C LEU A 125 11.46 7.96 2.94
N SER A 126 11.48 8.96 2.07
CA SER A 126 11.94 10.30 2.42
C SER A 126 10.80 11.11 3.05
N MET A 127 10.92 11.43 4.34
CA MET A 127 9.95 12.30 5.03
C MET A 127 9.75 13.64 4.34
N LYS A 128 10.80 14.22 3.74
CA LYS A 128 10.71 15.45 2.93
C LYS A 128 9.79 15.28 1.72
N CYS A 129 9.79 14.10 1.09
CA CYS A 129 8.90 13.81 -0.03
C CYS A 129 7.47 13.61 0.44
N LEU A 130 7.26 12.88 1.55
CA LEU A 130 5.93 12.63 2.11
C LEU A 130 5.25 13.92 2.57
N GLN A 131 5.96 14.78 3.31
CA GLN A 131 5.45 16.09 3.75
C GLN A 131 5.17 17.02 2.57
N ARG A 132 6.04 17.01 1.55
CA ARG A 132 5.80 17.79 0.34
C ARG A 132 4.57 17.30 -0.41
N ASP A 133 4.42 15.99 -0.60
CA ASP A 133 3.24 15.40 -1.24
C ASP A 133 1.95 15.74 -0.48
N GLN A 134 1.95 15.62 0.86
CA GLN A 134 0.85 16.07 1.70
C GLN A 134 0.51 17.54 1.43
N HIS A 135 1.49 18.44 1.45
CA HIS A 135 1.27 19.85 1.15
C HIS A 135 0.73 20.08 -0.28
N GLU A 136 1.22 19.36 -1.29
CA GLU A 136 0.72 19.45 -2.67
C GLU A 136 -0.73 18.95 -2.80
N GLN A 137 -1.18 17.99 -1.98
CA GLN A 137 -2.57 17.49 -1.98
C GLN A 137 -3.57 18.52 -1.45
N TRP A 138 -3.14 19.43 -0.56
CA TRP A 138 -3.99 20.49 -0.03
C TRP A 138 -4.23 21.66 -1.00
N LYS A 139 -3.49 21.73 -2.12
CA LYS A 139 -3.64 22.81 -3.11
C LYS A 139 -4.88 22.57 -3.97
N ARG A 140 -5.72 23.60 -4.10
CA ARG A 140 -6.94 23.55 -4.96
C ARG A 140 -6.62 23.38 -6.46
N HIS A 141 -5.46 23.87 -6.92
CA HIS A 141 -5.02 23.79 -8.32
C HIS A 141 -3.50 23.50 -8.41
N PRO A 142 -3.08 22.24 -8.25
CA PRO A 142 -1.68 21.89 -8.42
C PRO A 142 -1.30 21.92 -9.91
N GLU A 143 -0.28 22.72 -10.27
CA GLU A 143 0.24 22.79 -11.64
C GLU A 143 0.81 21.46 -12.14
N LYS A 144 1.32 20.62 -11.22
CA LYS A 144 1.84 19.29 -11.52
C LYS A 144 1.54 18.33 -10.38
N GLN A 145 0.72 17.31 -10.65
CA GLN A 145 0.50 16.22 -9.71
C GLN A 145 1.81 15.46 -9.52
N SER A 146 2.37 15.54 -8.31
CA SER A 146 3.58 14.81 -7.92
C SER A 146 3.24 13.96 -6.71
N ARG A 147 3.45 12.64 -6.80
CA ARG A 147 3.14 11.71 -5.74
C ARG A 147 4.37 10.98 -5.23
N SER A 148 4.45 10.93 -3.92
CA SER A 148 5.42 10.15 -3.14
C SER A 148 4.85 8.82 -2.66
N VAL A 149 3.52 8.68 -2.67
CA VAL A 149 2.78 7.43 -2.42
C VAL A 149 1.96 7.08 -3.66
N LYS A 150 2.03 5.82 -4.10
CA LYS A 150 1.28 5.32 -5.26
C LYS A 150 0.59 4.01 -4.89
N VAL A 151 -0.68 3.90 -5.29
CA VAL A 151 -1.49 2.71 -5.09
C VAL A 151 -1.80 2.09 -6.45
N PHE A 152 -1.52 0.81 -6.60
CA PHE A 152 -1.85 0.05 -7.81
C PHE A 152 -3.00 -0.88 -7.53
N ARG A 153 -4.01 -0.85 -8.39
CA ARG A 153 -5.10 -1.80 -8.40
C ARG A 153 -4.83 -2.84 -9.48
N CYS A 154 -4.88 -4.11 -9.12
CA CYS A 154 -4.80 -5.23 -10.05
C CYS A 154 -6.05 -6.09 -9.90
N GLN A 155 -6.67 -6.48 -11.01
CA GLN A 155 -7.94 -7.20 -11.03
C GLN A 155 -7.88 -8.30 -12.09
N LEU A 156 -8.32 -9.49 -11.73
CA LEU A 156 -8.44 -10.62 -12.64
C LEU A 156 -9.81 -11.30 -12.44
N PRO A 157 -10.45 -11.76 -13.53
CA PRO A 157 -11.59 -12.66 -13.42
C PRO A 157 -11.19 -14.02 -12.84
N ARG A 158 -12.18 -14.78 -12.38
CA ARG A 158 -11.96 -16.15 -11.85
C ARG A 158 -11.21 -17.02 -12.84
N ALA A 159 -11.72 -17.10 -14.06
CA ALA A 159 -11.04 -17.76 -15.16
C ALA A 159 -9.95 -16.85 -15.73
N ASN A 160 -8.69 -17.15 -15.44
CA ASN A 160 -7.54 -16.39 -15.92
C ASN A 160 -6.35 -17.31 -16.24
N THR A 161 -5.30 -16.74 -16.84
CA THR A 161 -4.11 -17.51 -17.29
C THR A 161 -3.10 -17.80 -16.18
N PHE A 162 -3.29 -17.27 -14.97
CA PHE A 162 -2.29 -17.29 -13.91
C PHE A 162 -2.59 -18.30 -12.81
N TYR A 163 -3.88 -18.52 -12.54
CA TYR A 163 -4.35 -19.29 -11.38
C TYR A 163 -5.42 -20.32 -11.78
N SER A 164 -5.54 -21.36 -10.97
CA SER A 164 -6.62 -22.34 -11.09
C SER A 164 -7.98 -21.72 -10.77
N ASN A 165 -9.05 -22.28 -11.34
CA ASN A 165 -10.43 -21.96 -10.94
C ASN A 165 -10.80 -22.53 -9.56
N GLU A 166 -10.02 -23.52 -9.10
CA GLU A 166 -10.15 -24.13 -7.78
C GLU A 166 -9.35 -23.34 -6.73
N PRO A 167 -9.88 -23.22 -5.50
CA PRO A 167 -9.17 -22.52 -4.42
C PRO A 167 -7.83 -23.21 -4.08
N PRO A 168 -6.82 -22.44 -3.64
CA PRO A 168 -5.56 -23.03 -3.19
C PRO A 168 -5.80 -23.92 -1.97
N LYS A 169 -5.02 -25.00 -1.87
CA LYS A 169 -5.11 -25.94 -0.74
C LYS A 169 -4.53 -25.37 0.55
N GLY A 170 -3.89 -24.20 0.49
CA GLY A 170 -3.25 -23.56 1.62
C GLY A 170 -2.00 -24.31 2.06
N ASN A 171 -1.22 -24.84 1.11
CA ASN A 171 0.02 -25.54 1.43
C ASN A 171 1.13 -25.32 0.38
N ALA A 172 2.32 -25.85 0.65
CA ALA A 172 3.50 -25.68 -0.19
C ALA A 172 3.39 -26.28 -1.61
N THR A 173 2.40 -27.13 -1.88
CA THR A 173 2.21 -27.77 -3.19
C THR A 173 1.44 -26.89 -4.18
N ASP A 174 0.76 -25.84 -3.71
CA ASP A 174 0.05 -24.90 -4.57
C ASP A 174 1.04 -24.13 -5.45
N LYS A 175 0.87 -24.22 -6.77
CA LYS A 175 1.67 -23.51 -7.76
C LYS A 175 0.78 -22.70 -8.70
N PRO A 176 1.19 -21.49 -9.11
CA PRO A 176 0.52 -20.77 -10.18
C PRO A 176 0.69 -21.50 -11.52
N LEU A 177 -0.19 -21.25 -12.49
CA LEU A 177 -0.16 -21.85 -13.83
C LEU A 177 1.01 -21.33 -14.67
N THR A 178 1.50 -20.13 -14.37
CA THR A 178 2.63 -19.50 -15.06
C THR A 178 3.72 -19.13 -14.05
N PRO A 179 5.00 -19.01 -14.45
CA PRO A 179 6.09 -18.59 -13.56
C PRO A 179 6.08 -17.09 -13.28
N GLY A 180 5.57 -16.27 -14.21
CA GLY A 180 5.56 -14.81 -14.10
C GLY A 180 6.81 -14.15 -14.67
N ALA A 181 6.83 -12.82 -14.65
CA ALA A 181 7.94 -12.02 -15.14
C ALA A 181 9.17 -12.12 -14.21
N PRO A 182 10.39 -12.17 -14.78
CA PRO A 182 11.60 -12.15 -13.99
C PRO A 182 11.76 -10.80 -13.29
N LEU A 183 11.97 -10.85 -11.97
CA LEU A 183 12.08 -9.68 -11.12
C LEU A 183 13.54 -9.24 -10.96
N CYS A 184 13.71 -8.01 -10.50
CA CYS A 184 15.01 -7.43 -10.16
C CYS A 184 15.71 -8.23 -9.05
N ASN A 185 16.94 -8.70 -9.30
CA ASN A 185 17.72 -9.47 -8.32
C ASN A 185 18.09 -8.68 -7.05
N TRP A 186 18.04 -7.34 -7.10
CA TRP A 186 18.33 -6.50 -5.94
C TRP A 186 17.12 -6.28 -5.04
N CYS A 187 15.98 -5.85 -5.61
CA CYS A 187 14.81 -5.46 -4.80
C CYS A 187 13.68 -6.49 -4.80
N GLY A 188 13.66 -7.43 -5.75
CA GLY A 188 12.60 -8.42 -5.91
C GLY A 188 11.20 -7.85 -6.22
N THR A 189 11.07 -6.54 -6.43
CA THR A 189 9.77 -5.86 -6.59
C THR A 189 9.39 -5.68 -8.05
N TRP A 190 10.27 -5.05 -8.82
CA TRP A 190 9.99 -4.57 -10.16
C TRP A 190 10.58 -5.51 -11.20
N LYS A 191 10.04 -5.47 -12.43
CA LYS A 191 10.55 -6.25 -13.56
C LYS A 191 12.04 -5.99 -13.81
N GLY A 192 12.81 -7.06 -13.95
CA GLY A 192 14.24 -7.03 -14.22
C GLY A 192 14.54 -6.92 -15.72
N ASP A 193 14.30 -5.78 -16.34
CA ASP A 193 14.52 -5.62 -17.79
C ASP A 193 15.98 -5.37 -18.18
N LYS A 194 16.82 -4.91 -17.25
CA LYS A 194 18.24 -4.61 -17.50
C LYS A 194 19.12 -5.74 -17.03
N PHE A 195 19.99 -6.24 -17.89
CA PHE A 195 20.92 -7.32 -17.52
C PHE A 195 22.27 -6.78 -17.06
N CYS A 196 22.91 -7.50 -16.14
CA CYS A 196 24.33 -7.33 -15.87
C CYS A 196 25.09 -7.53 -17.18
N SER A 197 25.77 -6.48 -17.68
CA SER A 197 26.57 -6.56 -18.90
C SER A 197 27.67 -7.62 -18.81
N SER A 198 28.06 -7.96 -17.58
CA SER A 198 29.15 -8.85 -17.27
C SER A 198 28.74 -10.33 -17.32
N CYS A 199 27.84 -10.80 -16.45
CA CYS A 199 27.41 -12.21 -16.42
C CYS A 199 26.19 -12.53 -17.28
N LYS A 200 25.42 -11.51 -17.73
CA LYS A 200 24.15 -11.67 -18.47
C LYS A 200 23.05 -12.48 -17.76
N ILE A 201 23.28 -12.89 -16.51
CA ILE A 201 22.32 -13.65 -15.70
C ILE A 201 21.53 -12.72 -14.77
N ALA A 202 22.21 -11.89 -13.99
CA ALA A 202 21.53 -10.98 -13.05
C ALA A 202 20.77 -9.87 -13.78
N ARG A 203 19.58 -9.56 -13.28
CA ARG A 203 18.60 -8.65 -13.87
C ARG A 203 18.21 -7.56 -12.88
N TYR A 204 17.94 -6.36 -13.40
CA TYR A 204 17.71 -5.16 -12.60
C TYR A 204 16.60 -4.30 -13.22
N CYS A 205 15.78 -3.70 -12.37
CA CYS A 205 14.80 -2.71 -12.82
C CYS A 205 15.43 -1.33 -13.08
N SER A 206 16.59 -1.05 -12.49
CA SER A 206 17.31 0.21 -12.65
C SER A 206 18.82 0.04 -12.59
N GLN A 207 19.55 0.97 -13.21
CA GLN A 207 21.00 1.02 -13.11
C GLN A 207 21.46 1.28 -11.66
N LYS A 208 20.65 2.02 -10.89
CA LYS A 208 20.90 2.25 -9.47
C LYS A 208 20.87 0.94 -8.67
N HIS A 209 19.88 0.08 -8.90
CA HIS A 209 19.80 -1.23 -8.25
C HIS A 209 20.94 -2.15 -8.66
N GLN A 210 21.38 -2.09 -9.92
CA GLN A 210 22.59 -2.80 -10.35
C GLN A 210 23.83 -2.34 -9.59
N ALA A 211 24.03 -1.02 -9.45
CA ALA A 211 25.18 -0.46 -8.73
C ALA A 211 25.18 -0.86 -7.25
N MET A 212 24.03 -0.77 -6.57
CA MET A 212 23.92 -1.19 -5.17
C MET A 212 24.22 -2.69 -5.02
N HIS A 213 23.63 -3.54 -5.86
CA HIS A 213 23.90 -4.98 -5.83
C HIS A 213 25.37 -5.32 -6.10
N TRP A 214 26.02 -4.60 -7.02
CA TRP A 214 27.45 -4.75 -7.31
C TRP A 214 28.31 -4.54 -6.06
N HIS A 215 28.02 -3.50 -5.28
CA HIS A 215 28.76 -3.19 -4.05
C HIS A 215 28.41 -4.11 -2.89
N SER A 216 27.21 -4.70 -2.86
CA SER A 216 26.76 -5.58 -1.77
C SER A 216 27.15 -7.05 -1.91
N GLY A 217 27.74 -7.47 -3.03
CA GLY A 217 28.26 -8.84 -3.18
C GLY A 217 28.28 -9.38 -4.60
N HIS A 218 27.45 -8.84 -5.51
CA HIS A 218 27.33 -9.37 -6.85
C HIS A 218 28.64 -9.35 -7.64
N LYS A 219 29.59 -8.48 -7.31
CA LYS A 219 30.92 -8.47 -7.96
C LYS A 219 31.60 -9.84 -7.90
N LEU A 220 31.52 -10.55 -6.77
CA LEU A 220 32.15 -11.86 -6.58
C LEU A 220 31.33 -12.96 -7.28
N GLU A 221 30.01 -12.96 -7.07
CA GLU A 221 29.09 -13.91 -7.71
C GLU A 221 29.15 -13.82 -9.24
N CYS A 222 29.24 -12.61 -9.78
CA CYS A 222 29.31 -12.35 -11.21
C CYS A 222 30.56 -12.97 -11.85
N GLN A 223 31.68 -13.02 -11.13
CA GLN A 223 32.89 -13.69 -11.61
C GLN A 223 32.72 -15.21 -11.59
N GLN A 224 32.15 -15.78 -10.53
CA GLN A 224 31.89 -17.22 -10.44
C GLN A 224 30.92 -17.69 -11.54
N LEU A 225 29.85 -16.93 -11.78
CA LEU A 225 28.88 -17.22 -12.83
C LEU A 225 29.47 -17.13 -14.25
N ARG A 226 30.53 -16.36 -14.44
CA ARG A 226 31.27 -16.33 -15.72
C ARG A 226 32.16 -17.54 -15.93
N LEU A 227 32.70 -18.10 -14.85
CA LEU A 227 33.64 -19.22 -14.88
C LEU A 227 32.95 -20.59 -14.93
N SER A 228 31.63 -20.64 -14.71
CA SER A 228 30.80 -21.82 -14.92
C SER A 228 29.86 -21.57 -16.13
N PRO A 229 30.36 -21.66 -17.37
CA PRO A 229 29.48 -21.68 -18.52
C PRO A 229 28.64 -22.94 -18.44
N GLN A 230 27.32 -22.79 -18.36
CA GLN A 230 26.41 -23.91 -18.42
C GLN A 230 26.65 -24.67 -19.72
N SER A 231 26.94 -25.97 -19.60
CA SER A 231 26.84 -26.91 -20.71
C SER A 231 25.44 -26.83 -21.28
N SER A 232 25.36 -26.58 -22.58
CA SER A 232 24.14 -26.65 -23.36
C SER A 232 23.44 -27.98 -23.14
N ASP A 233 22.33 -27.96 -22.43
CA ASP A 233 21.16 -28.81 -22.69
C ASP A 233 19.93 -28.06 -22.19
N CYS A 234 19.23 -27.43 -23.13
CA CYS A 234 17.88 -26.97 -22.95
C CYS A 234 16.97 -28.19 -22.84
N ASN A 235 16.52 -28.51 -21.62
CA ASN A 235 15.18 -29.01 -21.34
C ASN A 235 14.94 -29.10 -19.82
N ALA A 236 13.88 -28.42 -19.38
CA ALA A 236 13.18 -28.57 -18.10
C ALA A 236 14.05 -28.68 -16.83
N CYS A 237 14.20 -27.57 -16.10
CA CYS A 237 14.27 -27.66 -14.65
C CYS A 237 13.44 -26.56 -13.97
N ASP A 238 12.63 -27.08 -13.06
CA ASP A 238 11.74 -26.42 -12.10
C ASP A 238 12.36 -25.15 -11.53
N GLY A 239 11.56 -24.08 -11.46
CA GLY A 239 11.94 -22.82 -10.81
C GLY A 239 12.04 -23.01 -9.31
N GLY A 240 13.08 -23.71 -8.87
CA GLY A 240 13.48 -23.87 -7.48
C GLY A 240 13.95 -22.53 -6.96
N ILE A 241 13.17 -21.98 -6.04
CA ILE A 241 13.55 -20.89 -5.14
C ILE A 241 14.91 -21.25 -4.55
N THR A 242 15.96 -20.48 -4.87
CA THR A 242 17.17 -20.47 -4.04
C THR A 242 16.75 -19.97 -2.66
N GLU A 243 16.59 -20.93 -1.76
CA GLU A 243 16.45 -20.70 -0.33
C GLU A 243 17.55 -19.73 0.11
N ILE A 244 17.12 -18.58 0.61
CA ILE A 244 17.97 -17.72 1.43
C ILE A 244 18.33 -18.59 2.63
N ARG A 245 19.58 -19.02 2.66
CA ARG A 245 20.18 -19.87 3.69
C ARG A 245 19.95 -19.20 5.06
N ALA A 246 18.99 -19.71 5.82
CA ALA A 246 18.85 -19.39 7.23
C ALA A 246 20.15 -19.80 7.92
N GLN A 247 20.86 -18.82 8.49
CA GLN A 247 22.05 -19.09 9.27
C GLN A 247 21.63 -19.86 10.53
N LYS A 248 22.14 -21.08 10.64
CA LYS A 248 22.08 -21.92 11.84
C LYS A 248 22.97 -21.28 12.90
N GLU A 249 22.37 -20.82 13.99
CA GLU A 249 23.13 -20.38 15.17
C GLU A 249 23.80 -21.60 15.80
N MET A 250 25.14 -21.54 15.91
CA MET A 250 25.95 -22.47 16.68
C MET A 250 26.52 -21.67 17.86
N SER A 251 26.21 -22.13 19.06
CA SER A 251 26.77 -21.68 20.33
C SER A 251 28.30 -21.71 20.31
N GLY A 252 28.94 -20.61 20.69
CA GLY A 252 30.37 -20.50 20.89
C GLY A 252 30.74 -19.10 21.36
N ASP A 253 31.35 -19.05 22.53
CA ASP A 253 31.69 -17.90 23.38
C ASP A 253 32.88 -17.06 22.86
N ASP A 254 32.90 -15.79 23.30
CA ASP A 254 33.98 -14.78 23.30
C ASP A 254 34.58 -14.17 22.01
N GLY A 255 34.60 -12.82 21.98
CA GLY A 255 35.62 -12.02 21.29
C GLY A 255 35.11 -10.92 20.36
N HIS A 256 35.09 -9.67 20.84
CA HIS A 256 34.75 -8.45 20.10
C HIS A 256 35.35 -8.31 18.69
N THR A 257 34.50 -8.10 17.68
CA THR A 257 34.77 -7.19 16.55
C THR A 257 33.46 -6.65 15.97
N ASN A 258 33.25 -5.33 16.10
CA ASN A 258 32.13 -4.60 15.50
C ASN A 258 32.37 -4.41 14.01
N ASN A 259 31.47 -4.93 13.15
CA ASN A 259 31.15 -4.39 11.83
C ASN A 259 29.90 -5.09 11.25
N SER A 260 28.72 -4.62 11.66
CA SER A 260 27.45 -4.93 11.00
C SER A 260 26.71 -3.63 10.73
N LEU A 261 26.56 -3.27 9.45
CA LEU A 261 25.91 -2.05 8.97
C LEU A 261 24.37 -2.18 8.89
N VAL A 262 23.76 -2.75 9.92
CA VAL A 262 22.36 -2.51 10.27
C VAL A 262 22.31 -2.41 11.79
N SER A 263 22.15 -1.18 12.30
CA SER A 263 22.03 -0.93 13.74
C SER A 263 20.77 -1.59 14.27
N ARG A 264 20.95 -2.79 14.81
CA ARG A 264 19.98 -3.54 15.58
C ARG A 264 19.99 -2.89 16.98
N ASN A 265 18.89 -2.22 17.33
CA ASN A 265 18.60 -1.53 18.62
C ASN A 265 18.56 0.02 18.63
N ARG A 266 17.92 0.68 17.64
CA ARG A 266 17.35 2.03 17.81
C ARG A 266 16.10 2.25 16.94
N ILE A 267 14.97 1.63 17.28
CA ILE A 267 13.66 1.95 16.66
C ILE A 267 12.64 2.46 17.68
N ASP A 268 13.06 3.01 18.81
CA ASP A 268 12.09 3.44 19.83
C ASP A 268 11.82 4.95 19.78
N ASP A 269 12.85 5.80 19.91
CA ASP A 269 12.58 7.23 20.13
C ASP A 269 12.20 8.02 18.87
N SER A 270 12.72 7.66 17.69
CA SER A 270 12.41 8.38 16.44
C SER A 270 11.06 7.99 15.84
N MET A 271 10.59 6.77 16.10
CA MET A 271 9.28 6.29 15.67
C MET A 271 8.19 6.82 16.60
N LYS A 272 8.48 6.88 17.92
CA LYS A 272 7.63 7.51 18.94
C LYS A 272 7.48 9.02 18.74
N SER A 273 8.57 9.72 18.41
CA SER A 273 8.53 11.14 18.05
C SER A 273 7.75 11.40 16.74
N LEU A 274 7.69 10.43 15.83
CA LEU A 274 6.85 10.50 14.63
C LEU A 274 5.36 10.36 14.97
N MET A 275 5.02 9.57 15.99
CA MET A 275 3.65 9.38 16.48
C MET A 275 3.15 10.63 17.23
N ASP A 276 3.99 11.27 18.04
CA ASP A 276 3.63 12.49 18.80
C ASP A 276 3.33 13.70 17.89
N ASN A 277 3.81 13.71 16.65
CA ASN A 277 3.58 14.79 15.68
C ASN A 277 2.28 14.66 14.86
N PHE A 278 1.53 13.57 15.04
CA PHE A 278 0.23 13.34 14.38
C PHE A 278 -0.97 13.57 15.30
N GLU A 279 -0.80 14.07 16.53
CA GLU A 279 -1.93 14.32 17.43
C GLU A 279 -2.68 15.63 17.10
N GLY A 280 -3.58 15.56 16.12
CA GLY A 280 -4.75 16.44 16.04
C GLY A 280 -5.91 15.87 16.86
N ASP A 281 -6.72 16.72 17.49
CA ASP A 281 -7.88 16.31 18.30
C ASP A 281 -8.95 15.51 17.49
N ALA A 282 -8.97 15.71 16.17
CA ALA A 282 -9.78 14.93 15.24
C ALA A 282 -9.31 13.47 15.09
N ASP A 283 -8.00 13.22 15.18
CA ASP A 283 -7.40 11.90 15.01
C ASP A 283 -7.65 11.01 16.26
N LYS A 284 -7.79 11.61 17.44
CA LYS A 284 -8.14 10.89 18.69
C LYS A 284 -9.55 10.31 18.66
N LYS A 285 -10.52 11.05 18.11
CA LYS A 285 -11.89 10.55 17.91
C LYS A 285 -11.94 9.44 16.86
N SER A 286 -11.24 9.62 15.74
CA SER A 286 -11.12 8.57 14.72
C SER A 286 -10.46 7.29 15.26
N TRP A 287 -9.49 7.44 16.17
CA TRP A 287 -8.82 6.30 16.79
C TRP A 287 -9.70 5.57 17.82
N ALA A 288 -10.50 6.29 18.60
CA ALA A 288 -11.45 5.69 19.53
C ALA A 288 -12.53 4.88 18.80
N SER A 289 -13.11 5.44 17.72
CA SER A 289 -14.08 4.72 16.87
C SER A 289 -13.47 3.50 16.20
N PHE A 290 -12.20 3.58 15.80
CA PHE A 290 -11.47 2.42 15.28
C PHE A 290 -11.33 1.33 16.35
N GLN A 291 -10.88 1.67 17.56
CA GLN A 291 -10.70 0.69 18.64
C GLN A 291 -12.01 -0.02 19.04
N GLU A 292 -13.11 0.72 19.11
CA GLU A 292 -14.44 0.17 19.41
C GLU A 292 -14.90 -0.83 18.34
N ARG A 293 -14.67 -0.52 17.06
CA ARG A 293 -14.98 -1.45 15.95
C ARG A 293 -14.12 -2.71 15.97
N ILE A 294 -12.85 -2.63 16.38
CA ILE A 294 -11.95 -3.79 16.45
C ILE A 294 -12.32 -4.77 17.56
N ALA A 295 -12.81 -4.25 18.70
CA ALA A 295 -13.15 -5.08 19.86
C ALA A 295 -14.21 -6.15 19.54
N ASN A 296 -15.04 -5.92 18.53
CA ASN A 296 -16.11 -6.81 18.11
C ASN A 296 -15.65 -8.01 17.27
N SER A 297 -14.40 -8.05 16.81
CA SER A 297 -13.90 -9.14 15.94
C SER A 297 -12.39 -9.37 16.08
N PRO A 298 -11.93 -9.95 17.21
CA PRO A 298 -10.51 -10.07 17.56
C PRO A 298 -9.72 -11.05 16.67
N GLU A 299 -10.41 -11.90 15.90
CA GLU A 299 -9.81 -12.99 15.10
C GLU A 299 -9.41 -12.57 13.68
N GLN A 300 -9.64 -11.32 13.27
CA GLN A 300 -9.35 -10.88 11.90
C GLN A 300 -7.85 -10.55 11.75
N VAL A 301 -7.17 -11.15 10.76
CA VAL A 301 -5.71 -11.08 10.59
C VAL A 301 -5.32 -10.57 9.20
N LEU A 302 -4.47 -9.53 9.14
CA LEU A 302 -3.77 -9.08 7.93
C LEU A 302 -2.31 -9.58 8.00
N ARG A 303 -1.93 -10.60 7.22
CA ARG A 303 -0.63 -11.29 7.36
C ARG A 303 0.50 -10.67 6.54
#